data_AF-A0A7G9SIT6-F1
#
_entry.id   AF-A0A7G9SIT6-F1
#
_cell.length_a   1.000
_cell.length_b   1.000
_cell.length_c   1.000
_cell.angle_alpha   90.00
_cell.angle_beta   90.00
_cell.angle_gamma   90.00
#
_symmetry.space_group_name_H-M   'P 1'
#
loop_
_entity.id
_entity.type
_entity.pdbx_description
1 polymer ?
#
loop_
_entity_poly.entity_id
_entity_poly.type
_entity_poly.pdbx_seq_one_letter_code
_entity_poly.pdbx_strand_id
1 'polypeptide(L)'
;MVTLGSPFSGDLKTSTNVRQLYERIAGHDVNEPPFPNLQHKPPVPTLAMWGRRDGIVAASAARGRPGEADKAVEIDTHHMGFAVYRPALSRVVAEISAFLTEAEGKPPVTRPTSSMPVAEARVVG
;
A
#
# COMPACT_ATOMS: atom_id res chain seq x y z
N MET A 1 5.74 -9.18 4.35
CA MET A 1 5.05 -7.90 4.66
C MET A 1 4.79 -7.16 3.35
N VAL A 2 3.66 -6.46 3.25
CA VAL A 2 3.29 -5.67 2.05
C VAL A 2 2.90 -4.27 2.49
N THR A 3 3.36 -3.24 1.78
CA THR A 3 2.90 -1.85 1.97
C THR A 3 2.20 -1.32 0.72
N LEU A 4 1.21 -0.46 0.92
CA LEU A 4 0.42 0.20 -0.13
C LEU A 4 0.46 1.70 0.12
N GLY A 5 1.30 2.43 -0.62
CA GLY A 5 1.42 3.89 -0.46
C GLY A 5 1.84 4.35 0.94
N SER A 6 2.44 3.48 1.76
CA SER A 6 2.77 3.79 3.16
C SER A 6 4.08 4.58 3.25
N PRO A 7 4.15 5.68 4.03
CA PRO A 7 5.35 6.53 4.11
C PRO A 7 6.39 5.92 5.06
N PHE A 8 7.02 4.81 4.70
CA PHE A 8 7.96 4.12 5.61
C PHE A 8 9.41 4.63 5.53
N SER A 9 9.72 5.51 4.56
CA SER A 9 11.07 6.01 4.32
C SER A 9 11.11 7.54 4.27
N GLY A 10 12.29 8.10 4.57
CA GLY A 10 12.51 9.54 4.59
C GLY A 10 11.89 10.22 5.82
N ASP A 11 11.69 11.53 5.72
CA ASP A 11 11.06 12.33 6.78
C ASP A 11 9.55 12.38 6.56
N LEU A 12 8.80 11.85 7.52
CA LEU A 12 7.34 11.81 7.52
C LEU A 12 6.72 13.20 7.39
N LYS A 13 7.40 14.23 7.93
CA LYS A 13 6.86 15.60 7.92
C LYS A 13 6.89 16.25 6.55
N THR A 14 7.85 15.90 5.72
CA THR A 14 8.04 16.47 4.38
C THR A 14 7.53 15.55 3.29
N SER A 15 7.36 14.25 3.59
CA SER A 15 6.97 13.23 2.62
C SER A 15 5.47 12.94 2.58
N THR A 16 4.67 13.61 3.41
CA THR A 16 3.21 13.43 3.46
C THR A 16 2.47 14.77 3.38
N ASN A 17 1.56 14.91 2.41
CA ASN A 17 0.83 16.16 2.17
C ASN A 17 -0.27 16.43 3.21
N VAL A 18 -0.77 15.38 3.89
CA VAL A 18 -1.88 15.48 4.86
C VAL A 18 -1.42 15.49 6.31
N ARG A 19 -0.12 15.65 6.57
CA ARG A 19 0.49 15.62 7.90
C ARG A 19 -0.28 16.44 8.94
N GLN A 20 -0.55 17.71 8.64
CA GLN A 20 -1.19 18.61 9.60
C GLN A 20 -2.60 18.13 10.00
N LEU A 21 -3.35 17.59 9.04
CA LEU A 21 -4.66 17.00 9.31
C LEU A 21 -4.52 15.73 10.15
N TYR A 22 -3.56 14.86 9.81
CA TYR A 22 -3.26 13.67 10.58
C TYR A 22 -2.92 14.01 12.03
N GLU A 23 -1.93 14.87 12.29
CA GLU A 23 -1.48 15.22 13.65
C GLU A 23 -2.61 15.85 14.47
N ARG A 24 -3.45 16.69 13.85
CA ARG A 24 -4.61 17.29 14.53
C ARG A 24 -5.63 16.24 14.99
N ILE A 25 -5.86 15.22 14.17
CA ILE A 25 -6.81 14.14 14.48
C ILE A 25 -6.18 13.14 15.45
N ALA A 26 -4.91 12.78 15.22
CA ALA A 26 -4.19 11.79 15.99
C ALA A 26 -3.79 12.29 17.39
N GLY A 27 -3.60 13.61 17.55
CA GLY A 27 -3.23 14.23 18.82
C GLY A 27 -1.75 14.11 19.18
N HIS A 28 -0.89 13.68 18.25
CA HIS A 28 0.55 13.55 18.43
C HIS A 28 1.31 13.94 17.16
N ASP A 29 2.59 14.25 17.31
CA ASP A 29 3.51 14.50 16.20
C ASP A 29 3.73 13.22 15.40
N VAL A 30 3.74 13.30 14.06
CA VAL A 30 3.89 12.12 13.20
C VAL A 30 5.19 11.34 13.46
N ASN A 31 6.24 11.99 13.98
CA ASN A 31 7.50 11.37 14.36
C ASN A 31 7.53 10.82 15.79
N GLU A 32 6.52 11.13 16.61
CA GLU A 32 6.38 10.70 18.00
C GLU A 32 5.07 9.89 18.21
N PRO A 33 4.86 8.80 17.45
CA PRO A 33 3.68 7.99 17.63
C PRO A 33 3.67 7.32 19.02
N PRO A 34 2.49 7.04 19.60
CA PRO A 34 2.35 6.38 20.91
C PRO A 34 2.65 4.87 20.85
N PHE A 35 3.37 4.42 19.83
CA PHE A 35 3.77 3.04 19.59
C PHE A 35 5.18 2.99 18.98
N PRO A 36 5.91 1.87 19.11
CA PRO A 36 7.26 1.76 18.56
C PRO A 36 7.28 1.99 17.04
N ASN A 37 8.21 2.85 16.61
CA ASN A 37 8.43 3.09 15.19
C ASN A 37 9.37 2.02 14.60
N LEU A 38 8.95 1.36 13.51
CA LEU A 38 9.78 0.41 12.77
C LEU A 38 10.71 1.18 11.83
N GLN A 39 11.87 1.60 12.37
CA GLN A 39 12.87 2.36 11.60
C GLN A 39 13.65 1.50 10.60
N HIS A 40 13.61 0.18 10.75
CA HIS A 40 14.36 -0.76 9.90
C HIS A 40 13.40 -1.72 9.22
N LYS A 41 13.81 -2.16 8.02
CA LYS A 41 13.14 -3.23 7.30
C LYS A 41 13.01 -4.46 8.22
N PRO A 42 11.81 -5.02 8.39
CA PRO A 42 11.62 -6.21 9.21
C PRO A 42 12.34 -7.43 8.60
N PRO A 43 12.69 -8.46 9.40
CA PRO A 43 13.43 -9.64 8.96
C PRO A 43 12.56 -10.65 8.19
N VAL A 44 11.72 -10.16 7.29
CA VAL A 44 10.82 -10.95 6.44
C VAL A 44 10.83 -10.36 5.02
N PRO A 45 10.47 -11.13 3.98
CA PRO A 45 10.29 -10.58 2.64
C PRO A 45 9.30 -9.40 2.63
N THR A 46 9.69 -8.32 1.96
CA THR A 46 8.96 -7.05 1.91
C THR A 46 8.69 -6.59 0.48
N LEU A 47 7.42 -6.31 0.18
CA LEU A 47 6.96 -5.72 -1.08
C LEU A 47 6.42 -4.32 -0.82
N ALA A 48 7.01 -3.31 -1.45
CA ALA A 48 6.58 -1.94 -1.41
C ALA A 48 5.85 -1.54 -2.70
N MET A 49 4.55 -1.27 -2.62
CA MET A 49 3.80 -0.72 -3.76
C MET A 49 3.60 0.78 -3.58
N TRP A 50 3.97 1.56 -4.60
CA TRP A 50 3.98 3.01 -4.57
C TRP A 50 3.34 3.57 -5.84
N GLY A 51 2.82 4.79 -5.77
CA GLY A 51 2.14 5.42 -6.91
C GLY A 51 2.77 6.78 -7.21
N ARG A 52 3.14 7.02 -8.48
CA ARG A 52 3.61 8.35 -8.90
C ARG A 52 2.51 9.42 -8.80
N ARG A 53 1.25 9.01 -8.87
CA ARG A 53 0.06 9.87 -8.76
C ARG A 53 -0.56 9.87 -7.35
N ASP A 54 0.07 9.25 -6.35
CA ASP A 54 -0.48 9.02 -5.02
C ASP A 54 -1.12 10.29 -4.42
N GLY A 55 -0.37 11.41 -4.43
CA GLY A 55 -0.88 12.73 -4.03
C GLY A 55 -0.98 12.95 -2.51
N ILE A 56 -0.86 11.90 -1.70
CA ILE A 56 -0.85 11.96 -0.23
C ILE A 56 0.56 11.67 0.30
N VAL A 57 1.20 10.63 -0.23
CA VAL A 57 2.54 10.19 0.14
C VAL A 57 3.49 10.35 -1.05
N ALA A 58 4.68 10.89 -0.78
CA ALA A 58 5.73 11.03 -1.78
C ALA A 58 6.17 9.65 -2.29
N ALA A 59 6.33 9.52 -3.62
CA ALA A 59 6.75 8.28 -4.26
C ALA A 59 8.07 7.72 -3.69
N SER A 60 9.05 8.58 -3.37
CA SER A 60 10.31 8.16 -2.74
C SER A 60 10.10 7.56 -1.34
N ALA A 61 9.19 8.11 -0.54
CA ALA A 61 8.91 7.65 0.81
C ALA A 61 8.16 6.31 0.84
N ALA A 62 7.26 6.10 -0.13
CA ALA A 62 6.53 4.83 -0.28
C ALA A 62 7.32 3.75 -1.02
N ARG A 63 8.26 4.12 -1.89
CA ARG A 63 9.15 3.18 -2.58
C ARG A 63 10.26 2.67 -1.68
N GLY A 64 10.74 3.51 -0.78
CA GLY A 64 11.92 3.25 0.04
C GLY A 64 13.24 3.50 -0.70
N ARG A 65 14.31 3.49 0.10
CA ARG A 65 15.71 3.49 -0.32
C ARG A 65 16.18 2.06 -0.57
N PRO A 66 17.33 1.86 -1.27
CA PRO A 66 17.92 0.54 -1.41
C PRO A 66 18.09 -0.17 -0.06
N GLY A 67 17.58 -1.40 0.05
CA GLY A 67 17.63 -2.21 1.26
C GLY A 67 16.48 -2.02 2.25
N GLU A 68 15.59 -1.04 2.05
CA GLU A 68 14.41 -0.86 2.91
C GLU A 68 13.21 -1.71 2.47
N ALA A 69 13.23 -2.22 1.24
CA ALA A 69 12.32 -3.24 0.73
C ALA A 69 13.07 -4.25 -0.17
N ASP A 70 12.55 -5.48 -0.29
CA ASP A 70 13.11 -6.49 -1.22
C ASP A 70 12.66 -6.23 -2.66
N LYS A 71 11.41 -5.80 -2.84
CA LYS A 71 10.83 -5.47 -4.13
C LYS A 71 10.00 -4.21 -4.01
N ALA A 72 10.12 -3.33 -5.00
CA ALA A 72 9.30 -2.13 -5.09
C ALA A 72 8.64 -2.02 -6.48
N VAL A 73 7.33 -1.77 -6.51
CA VAL A 73 6.53 -1.76 -7.74
C VAL A 73 5.67 -0.49 -7.82
N GLU A 74 5.71 0.19 -8.97
CA GLU A 74 4.81 1.31 -9.25
C GLU A 74 3.43 0.78 -9.64
N ILE A 75 2.38 1.31 -9.00
CA ILE A 75 0.98 1.10 -9.37
C ILE A 75 0.44 2.44 -9.86
N ASP A 76 -0.12 2.46 -11.08
CA ASP A 76 -0.71 3.67 -11.65
C ASP A 76 -2.05 3.99 -10.99
N THR A 77 -1.98 4.67 -9.85
CA THR A 77 -3.15 5.04 -9.06
C THR A 77 -2.89 6.23 -8.11
N HIS A 78 -3.96 6.86 -7.67
CA HIS A 78 -3.94 7.82 -6.55
C HIS A 78 -3.98 7.07 -5.21
N HIS A 79 -3.68 7.73 -4.09
CA HIS A 79 -3.56 7.10 -2.78
C HIS A 79 -4.75 6.19 -2.42
N MET A 80 -5.96 6.72 -2.52
CA MET A 80 -7.17 5.93 -2.22
C MET A 80 -7.43 4.83 -3.24
N GLY A 81 -6.91 4.97 -4.46
CA GLY A 81 -7.10 3.99 -5.52
C GLY A 81 -6.44 2.65 -5.23
N PHE A 82 -5.38 2.60 -4.40
CA PHE A 82 -4.86 1.34 -3.87
C PHE A 82 -5.91 0.48 -3.17
N ALA A 83 -6.89 1.13 -2.51
CA ALA A 83 -7.91 0.45 -1.71
C ALA A 83 -9.25 0.30 -2.45
N VAL A 84 -9.63 1.25 -3.32
CA VAL A 84 -11.00 1.29 -3.89
C VAL A 84 -11.06 1.23 -5.42
N TYR A 85 -9.95 1.37 -6.13
CA TYR A 85 -9.96 1.36 -7.59
C TYR A 85 -9.69 -0.05 -8.14
N ARG A 86 -10.70 -0.67 -8.77
CA ARG A 86 -10.63 -2.08 -9.20
C ARG A 86 -9.42 -2.44 -10.07
N PRO A 87 -9.00 -1.64 -11.06
CA PRO A 87 -7.80 -1.94 -11.84
C PRO A 87 -6.52 -1.95 -10.99
N ALA A 88 -6.37 -0.99 -10.07
CA ALA A 88 -5.24 -0.95 -9.14
C ALA A 88 -5.26 -2.15 -8.19
N LEU A 89 -6.41 -2.48 -7.60
CA LEU A 89 -6.57 -3.67 -6.75
C LEU A 89 -6.20 -4.96 -7.49
N SER A 90 -6.64 -5.11 -8.73
CA SER A 90 -6.32 -6.29 -9.55
C SER A 90 -4.81 -6.40 -9.78
N ARG A 91 -4.14 -5.27 -10.03
CA ARG A 91 -2.68 -5.24 -10.14
C ARG A 91 -1.99 -5.56 -8.81
N VAL A 92 -2.46 -4.99 -7.70
CA VAL A 92 -1.95 -5.27 -6.34
C VAL A 92 -1.99 -6.78 -6.05
N VAL A 93 -3.12 -7.44 -6.31
CA VAL A 93 -3.26 -8.89 -6.10
C VAL A 93 -2.29 -9.69 -6.97
N ALA A 94 -2.12 -9.30 -8.24
CA ALA A 94 -1.17 -9.95 -9.14
C ALA A 94 0.28 -9.82 -8.64
N GLU A 95 0.68 -8.63 -8.17
CA GLU A 95 2.03 -8.38 -7.65
C GLU A 95 2.30 -9.14 -6.34
N ILE A 96 1.31 -9.20 -5.45
CA ILE A 96 1.42 -10.02 -4.23
C ILE A 96 1.62 -11.49 -4.60
N SER A 97 0.84 -12.00 -5.56
CA SER A 97 0.93 -13.40 -5.98
C SER A 97 2.29 -13.72 -6.61
N ALA A 98 2.79 -12.84 -7.48
CA ALA A 98 4.11 -12.97 -8.09
C ALA A 98 5.23 -12.93 -7.02
N PHE A 99 5.17 -11.95 -6.12
CA PHE A 99 6.15 -11.80 -5.04
C PHE A 99 6.20 -13.00 -4.10
N LEU A 100 5.04 -13.54 -3.69
CA LEU A 100 5.00 -14.75 -2.86
C LEU A 100 5.52 -15.97 -3.60
N THR A 101 5.25 -16.08 -4.91
CA THR A 101 5.81 -17.16 -5.73
C THR A 101 7.33 -17.10 -5.78
N GLU A 102 7.90 -15.90 -5.95
CA GLU A 102 9.35 -15.66 -5.93
C GLU A 102 9.96 -15.98 -4.56
N ALA A 103 9.31 -15.56 -3.47
CA ALA A 103 9.82 -15.71 -2.11
C ALA A 103 9.68 -17.14 -1.55
N GLU A 104 8.61 -17.85 -1.88
CA GLU A 104 8.28 -19.17 -1.32
C GLU A 104 8.49 -20.34 -2.31
N GLY A 105 8.76 -20.03 -3.59
CA GLY A 105 8.92 -21.03 -4.65
C GLY A 105 7.61 -21.67 -5.13
N LYS A 106 6.45 -21.22 -4.63
CA LYS A 106 5.12 -21.71 -5.04
C LYS A 106 4.07 -20.60 -4.99
N PRO A 107 3.05 -20.62 -5.86
CA PRO A 107 1.97 -19.65 -5.79
C PRO A 107 1.16 -19.74 -4.49
N PRO A 108 0.64 -18.61 -3.98
CA PRO A 108 -0.23 -18.62 -2.81
C PRO A 108 -1.55 -19.34 -3.12
N VAL A 109 -2.08 -20.07 -2.14
CA VAL A 109 -3.41 -20.67 -2.23
C VAL A 109 -4.45 -19.55 -2.11
N THR A 110 -5.18 -19.28 -3.19
CA THR A 110 -6.29 -18.33 -3.18
C THR A 110 -7.60 -19.07 -2.93
N ARG A 111 -8.43 -18.52 -2.02
CA ARG A 111 -9.79 -19.01 -1.83
C ARG A 111 -10.68 -18.31 -2.86
N PRO A 112 -11.58 -19.00 -3.57
CA PRO A 112 -12.49 -18.34 -4.49
C PRO A 112 -13.27 -17.24 -3.75
N THR A 113 -13.31 -16.03 -4.31
CA THR A 113 -14.23 -15.01 -3.83
C THR A 113 -15.64 -15.54 -4.05
N SER A 114 -16.40 -15.74 -2.96
CA SER A 114 -17.83 -16.03 -3.05
C SER A 114 -18.47 -14.97 -3.95
N SER A 115 -19.00 -15.38 -5.09
CA SER A 115 -19.71 -14.48 -6.00
C SER A 115 -20.95 -13.98 -5.28
N MET A 116 -20.91 -12.76 -4.75
CA MET A 116 -22.15 -12.02 -4.50
C MET A 116 -22.81 -11.82 -5.87
N PRO A 117 -24.07 -12.23 -6.08
CA PRO A 117 -24.74 -12.00 -7.34
C PRO A 117 -24.79 -10.48 -7.56
N VAL A 118 -24.33 -10.04 -8.73
CA VAL A 118 -24.56 -8.67 -9.21
C VAL A 118 -26.07 -8.55 -9.33
N ALA A 119 -26.70 -7.76 -8.45
CA ALA A 119 -28.12 -7.47 -8.57
C ALA A 119 -28.34 -6.79 -9.92
N GLU A 120 -29.06 -7.48 -10.82
CA GLU A 120 -29.55 -6.88 -12.06
C GLU A 120 -30.37 -5.64 -11.69
N ALA A 121 -29.92 -4.48 -12.14
CA ALA A 121 -30.72 -3.28 -12.08
C ALA A 121 -31.96 -3.52 -12.96
N ARG A 122 -33.09 -3.83 -12.31
CA ARG A 122 -34.39 -3.80 -12.97
C ARG A 122 -34.62 -2.38 -13.48
N VAL A 123 -34.55 -2.21 -14.79
CA VAL A 123 -35.16 -1.07 -15.48
C VAL A 123 -36.65 -1.24 -15.29
N VAL A 124 -37.24 -0.37 -14.46
CA VAL A 124 -38.69 -0.26 -14.31
C VAL A 124 -39.15 0.83 -15.26
N GLY A 125 -39.96 0.44 -16.24
CA GLY A 125 -41.00 1.24 -16.90
C GLY A 125 -40.55 2.37 -17.81
#